data_AF-A0A7J6AYD4-F1
#
_entry.id   AF-A0A7J6AYD4-F1
#
_cell.length_a   1.000
_cell.length_b   1.000
_cell.length_c   1.000
_cell.angle_alpha   90.00
_cell.angle_beta   90.00
_cell.angle_gamma   90.00
#
_symmetry.space_group_name_H-M   'P 1'
#
loop_
_entity.id
_entity.type
_entity.pdbx_description
1 polymer ?
#
loop_
_entity_poly.entity_id
_entity_poly.type
_entity_poly.pdbx_seq_one_letter_code
_entity_poly.pdbx_strand_id
1 'polypeptide(L)'
;MIRRNRFISRVRLVDTRASRTRRLLVRDDAFTFDLGDATLRGAAVWNKAVFTTAEETGNRIGKQQGEAAAGAEPVEKMAGSPEKSCSSAQELKEHGNRLFLCRKYQEAVTCYSKAINRNPSVAVYYTNRALCYVKLQQYDKALADCKHALELDSQSVKAHFFLGQCHLELENYEEAIGNLQRAYNLAKEQRLNFGDDIPSALRYAKKKRWNSMEEKRISQENELHAYLTKLILAERERELEDYREKQGDDNLIDSDISKIKTKHDKYLMDMDELFSQVDEKRKVSWKREIPDYLCGKISFELMREPCITPSGITYDRKDIEEHLQRVGHFDPVTRSPLTQDQLIPNLAMKEVIDAFIQENGWVEDY
;
A
#
# COMPACT_ATOMS: atom_id res chain seq x y z
N MET A 1 47.55 52.79 43.04
CA MET A 1 46.13 52.79 42.61
C MET A 1 46.07 51.85 41.41
N ILE A 2 45.43 50.68 41.37
CA ILE A 2 44.27 50.10 42.07
C ILE A 2 44.55 48.60 42.33
N ARG A 3 43.96 48.09 43.41
CA ARG A 3 44.12 46.79 44.10
C ARG A 3 43.71 45.58 43.21
N ARG A 4 44.51 44.51 43.07
CA ARG A 4 44.56 43.25 43.87
C ARG A 4 43.21 42.72 44.40
N ASN A 5 42.81 41.51 43.98
CA ASN A 5 42.61 40.35 44.88
C ASN A 5 42.37 39.06 44.04
N ARG A 6 43.29 38.06 44.10
CA ARG A 6 43.37 36.89 45.02
C ARG A 6 42.26 35.85 44.71
N PHE A 7 42.48 34.54 44.55
CA PHE A 7 43.13 33.49 45.36
C PHE A 7 43.29 32.25 44.43
N ILE A 8 44.41 31.51 44.29
CA ILE A 8 44.91 30.42 45.17
C ILE A 8 43.79 29.38 45.43
N SER A 9 43.85 28.06 45.17
CA SER A 9 44.92 27.11 44.81
C SER A 9 44.37 25.67 44.76
N ARG A 10 45.18 24.73 44.23
CA ARG A 10 45.28 23.27 44.54
C ARG A 10 44.15 22.35 44.05
N VAL A 11 44.40 21.43 43.10
CA VAL A 11 45.17 20.14 43.20
C VAL A 11 44.45 19.10 44.09
N ARG A 12 43.84 18.07 43.46
CA ARG A 12 44.22 16.64 43.60
C ARG A 12 43.33 15.73 42.76
N LEU A 13 43.97 14.89 41.94
CA LEU A 13 43.52 13.58 41.48
C LEU A 13 43.19 12.67 42.68
N VAL A 14 42.17 11.80 42.56
CA VAL A 14 42.26 10.35 42.83
C VAL A 14 41.19 9.60 42.03
N ASP A 15 41.63 8.53 41.37
CA ASP A 15 40.89 7.42 40.76
C ASP A 15 39.74 6.84 41.60
N THR A 16 38.77 6.19 40.94
CA THR A 16 38.33 4.82 41.32
C THR A 16 37.40 4.21 40.27
N ARG A 17 37.77 3.00 39.83
CA ARG A 17 36.96 2.01 39.10
C ARG A 17 35.62 1.73 39.78
N ALA A 18 34.54 1.58 39.01
CA ALA A 18 33.50 0.56 39.29
C ALA A 18 32.57 0.35 38.08
N SER A 19 32.65 -0.85 37.52
CA SER A 19 31.74 -1.45 36.57
C SER A 19 30.29 -1.45 37.07
N ARG A 20 29.33 -1.00 36.25
CA ARG A 20 27.91 -1.34 36.38
C ARG A 20 27.27 -1.39 34.99
N THR A 21 27.09 -2.62 34.51
CA THR A 21 26.01 -3.12 33.67
C THR A 21 24.95 -2.08 33.26
N ARG A 22 25.04 -1.56 32.03
CA ARG A 22 23.88 -0.92 31.38
C ARG A 22 22.95 -2.01 30.87
N ARG A 23 21.95 -2.31 31.70
CA ARG A 23 20.67 -2.87 31.28
C ARG A 23 20.06 -1.85 30.31
N LEU A 24 20.09 -2.13 29.01
CA LEU A 24 19.33 -1.38 28.02
C LEU A 24 17.85 -1.64 28.31
N LEU A 25 17.25 -0.74 29.11
CA LEU A 25 15.81 -0.58 29.15
C LEU A 25 15.40 -0.02 27.78
N VAL A 26 14.83 -0.90 26.96
CA VAL A 26 13.98 -0.53 25.84
C VAL A 26 12.89 0.38 26.44
N ARG A 27 12.97 1.67 26.12
CA ARG A 27 11.83 2.57 26.32
C ARG A 27 10.88 2.27 25.18
N ASP A 28 9.81 1.58 25.51
CA ASP A 28 8.58 1.52 24.74
C ASP A 28 7.96 2.93 24.70
N ASP A 29 8.48 3.79 23.83
CA ASP A 29 7.76 4.96 23.38
C ASP A 29 6.78 4.48 22.30
N ALA A 30 5.61 4.06 22.77
CA ALA A 30 4.43 3.79 21.96
C ALA A 30 4.03 5.07 21.20
N PHE A 31 4.65 5.29 20.05
CA PHE A 31 4.18 6.23 19.05
C PHE A 31 3.00 5.56 18.33
N THR A 32 1.81 5.72 18.90
CA THR A 32 0.55 5.40 18.23
C THR A 32 0.42 6.33 17.02
N PHE A 33 0.95 5.89 15.89
CA PHE A 33 0.73 6.54 14.61
C PHE A 33 -0.70 6.22 14.19
N ASP A 34 -1.56 7.24 14.28
CA ASP A 34 -2.96 7.20 13.84
C ASP A 34 -2.99 6.97 12.31
N LEU A 35 -2.94 5.69 11.92
CA LEU A 35 -2.90 5.20 10.54
C LEU A 35 -4.28 5.21 9.85
N GLY A 36 -5.32 5.77 10.49
CA GLY A 36 -6.70 5.68 10.03
C GLY A 36 -7.13 6.65 8.93
N ASP A 37 -6.33 7.68 8.59
CA ASP A 37 -6.83 8.82 7.79
C ASP A 37 -6.14 9.01 6.41
N ALA A 38 -5.07 8.26 6.14
CA ALA A 38 -4.29 8.40 4.90
C ALA A 38 -4.82 7.55 3.73
N THR A 39 -5.36 6.35 3.99
CA THR A 39 -5.93 5.45 2.96
C THR A 39 -7.26 5.96 2.39
N LEU A 40 -7.92 6.90 3.07
CA LEU A 40 -9.23 7.42 2.69
C LEU A 40 -9.18 8.67 1.80
N ARG A 41 -7.99 9.28 1.61
CA ARG A 41 -7.84 10.50 0.80
C ARG A 41 -7.80 10.23 -0.71
N GLY A 42 -7.50 9.00 -1.13
CA GLY A 42 -7.58 8.54 -2.53
C GLY A 42 -8.98 8.15 -3.01
N ALA A 43 -10.03 8.39 -2.22
CA ALA A 43 -11.41 8.03 -2.57
C ALA A 43 -12.31 9.24 -2.88
N ALA A 44 -11.71 10.38 -3.25
CA ALA A 44 -12.47 11.62 -3.50
C ALA A 44 -13.37 11.49 -4.74
N VAL A 45 -12.91 10.81 -5.80
CA VAL A 45 -13.72 10.58 -7.01
C VAL A 45 -14.75 9.49 -6.76
N TRP A 46 -14.38 8.42 -6.04
CA TRP A 46 -15.26 7.28 -5.76
C TRP A 46 -16.42 7.63 -4.82
N ASN A 47 -16.19 8.45 -3.79
CA ASN A 47 -17.26 8.96 -2.92
C ASN A 47 -18.21 9.92 -3.65
N LYS A 48 -17.73 10.60 -4.70
CA LYS A 48 -18.51 11.55 -5.52
C LYS A 48 -19.22 10.87 -6.70
N ALA A 49 -18.67 9.76 -7.21
CA ALA A 49 -19.24 8.94 -8.28
C ALA A 49 -20.33 7.97 -7.80
N VAL A 50 -20.65 7.92 -6.50
CA VAL A 50 -21.86 7.26 -5.97
C VAL A 50 -23.15 7.81 -6.62
N PHE A 51 -23.07 8.98 -7.27
CA PHE A 51 -24.22 9.77 -7.71
C PHE A 51 -24.62 9.67 -9.19
N THR A 52 -23.80 9.15 -10.12
CA THR A 52 -23.96 9.54 -11.56
C THR A 52 -24.28 8.47 -12.60
N THR A 53 -24.43 7.17 -12.29
CA THR A 53 -24.65 6.17 -13.37
C THR A 53 -26.12 5.86 -13.66
N ALA A 54 -27.04 6.81 -13.47
CA ALA A 54 -28.45 6.63 -13.84
C ALA A 54 -28.85 7.30 -15.18
N GLU A 55 -28.00 8.14 -15.77
CA GLU A 55 -28.41 8.98 -16.92
C GLU A 55 -27.84 8.58 -18.29
N GLU A 56 -26.87 7.67 -18.40
CA GLU A 56 -26.17 7.43 -19.67
C GLU A 56 -26.68 6.25 -20.52
N THR A 57 -27.65 5.45 -20.06
CA THR A 57 -28.12 4.27 -20.82
C THR A 57 -29.62 4.28 -21.18
N GLY A 58 -30.34 5.38 -20.98
CA GLY A 58 -31.80 5.38 -21.02
C GLY A 58 -32.51 6.39 -21.92
N ASN A 59 -31.85 7.04 -22.90
CA ASN A 59 -32.51 8.09 -23.70
C ASN A 59 -32.40 7.89 -25.21
N ARG A 60 -33.06 6.85 -25.70
CA ARG A 60 -33.64 6.78 -27.05
C ARG A 60 -34.95 6.00 -26.95
N ILE A 61 -36.08 6.70 -26.85
CA ILE A 61 -37.40 6.39 -27.45
C ILE A 61 -38.42 7.43 -26.96
N GLY A 62 -39.06 8.12 -27.92
CA GLY A 62 -40.48 8.47 -27.86
C GLY A 62 -40.93 9.77 -27.18
N LYS A 63 -40.98 10.86 -27.95
CA LYS A 63 -41.90 12.01 -27.72
C LYS A 63 -43.36 11.58 -27.97
N GLN A 64 -44.28 12.05 -27.12
CA GLN A 64 -45.66 12.49 -27.41
C GLN A 64 -46.26 13.04 -26.08
N GLN A 65 -46.36 14.35 -25.89
CA GLN A 65 -47.52 15.24 -26.11
C GLN A 65 -48.84 14.81 -25.41
N GLY A 66 -49.36 15.72 -24.59
CA GLY A 66 -50.70 15.69 -23.99
C GLY A 66 -50.89 16.81 -22.95
N GLU A 67 -51.49 17.92 -23.36
CA GLU A 67 -51.95 19.04 -22.53
C GLU A 67 -53.25 18.69 -21.76
N ALA A 68 -53.43 19.23 -20.54
CA ALA A 68 -54.68 19.88 -20.07
C ALA A 68 -54.64 20.31 -18.58
N ALA A 69 -54.62 21.63 -18.39
CA ALA A 69 -55.43 22.50 -17.53
C ALA A 69 -55.83 22.21 -16.06
N ALA A 70 -55.77 23.33 -15.32
CA ALA A 70 -56.64 23.84 -14.24
C ALA A 70 -56.21 23.58 -12.78
N GLY A 71 -56.00 24.70 -12.06
CA GLY A 71 -55.60 24.74 -10.66
C GLY A 71 -56.77 24.95 -9.67
N ALA A 72 -56.47 24.68 -8.41
CA ALA A 72 -57.09 25.26 -7.21
C ALA A 72 -56.26 24.85 -5.98
N GLU A 73 -55.94 25.82 -5.11
CA GLU A 73 -55.45 25.64 -3.73
C GLU A 73 -56.42 26.42 -2.79
N PRO A 74 -56.34 26.30 -1.46
CA PRO A 74 -56.06 25.14 -0.60
C PRO A 74 -57.07 25.04 0.57
N VAL A 75 -57.27 23.87 1.20
CA VAL A 75 -57.86 23.79 2.55
C VAL A 75 -57.28 22.60 3.35
N GLU A 76 -56.66 22.91 4.48
CA GLU A 76 -56.25 21.94 5.51
C GLU A 76 -57.47 21.26 6.17
N LYS A 77 -57.40 19.94 6.36
CA LYS A 77 -57.87 19.30 7.60
C LYS A 77 -57.28 17.89 7.78
N MET A 78 -56.67 17.73 8.95
CA MET A 78 -56.09 16.55 9.55
C MET A 78 -57.11 15.40 9.66
N ALA A 79 -56.81 14.22 9.11
CA ALA A 79 -57.41 12.94 9.48
C ALA A 79 -56.46 11.80 9.10
N GLY A 80 -56.16 10.92 10.05
CA GLY A 80 -55.15 9.87 9.93
C GLY A 80 -55.40 8.90 8.79
N SER A 81 -54.34 8.52 8.08
CA SER A 81 -54.30 7.41 7.11
C SER A 81 -52.82 6.98 6.89
N PRO A 82 -52.57 5.81 6.31
CA PRO A 82 -51.71 4.75 6.81
C PRO A 82 -50.23 4.91 6.41
N GLU A 83 -49.37 4.05 6.97
CA GLU A 83 -47.98 3.89 6.59
C GLU A 83 -47.76 4.02 5.06
N LYS A 84 -46.95 5.00 4.64
CA LYS A 84 -46.50 5.15 3.24
C LYS A 84 -45.59 3.97 2.86
N SER A 85 -46.18 2.82 2.55
CA SER A 85 -45.46 1.59 2.26
C SER A 85 -45.31 1.33 0.76
N CYS A 86 -44.58 2.19 0.02
CA CYS A 86 -43.84 1.75 -1.18
C CYS A 86 -42.87 2.83 -1.66
N SER A 87 -41.81 3.14 -0.90
CA SER A 87 -40.69 3.86 -1.50
C SER A 87 -40.08 3.00 -2.60
N SER A 88 -39.95 3.56 -3.80
CA SER A 88 -39.37 2.85 -4.94
C SER A 88 -37.92 2.42 -4.65
N ALA A 89 -37.43 1.36 -5.30
CA ALA A 89 -36.04 0.89 -5.08
C ALA A 89 -35.01 2.00 -5.37
N GLN A 90 -35.33 2.88 -6.31
CA GLN A 90 -34.53 4.05 -6.65
C GLN A 90 -34.54 5.12 -5.54
N GLU A 91 -35.70 5.45 -4.97
CA GLU A 91 -35.78 6.37 -3.83
C GLU A 91 -35.02 5.85 -2.61
N LEU A 92 -35.07 4.54 -2.35
CA LEU A 92 -34.33 3.89 -1.27
C LEU A 92 -32.81 3.99 -1.49
N LYS A 93 -32.35 3.85 -2.74
CA LYS A 93 -30.94 4.10 -3.11
C LYS A 93 -30.56 5.56 -2.84
N GLU A 94 -31.36 6.52 -3.29
CA GLU A 94 -31.07 7.95 -3.10
C GLU A 94 -31.11 8.35 -1.61
N HIS A 95 -31.98 7.74 -0.82
CA HIS A 95 -31.98 7.90 0.62
C HIS A 95 -30.71 7.31 1.26
N GLY A 96 -30.29 6.11 0.83
CA GLY A 96 -29.00 5.51 1.21
C GLY A 96 -27.81 6.40 0.86
N ASN A 97 -27.81 7.01 -0.32
CA ASN A 97 -26.75 7.93 -0.77
C ASN A 97 -26.66 9.17 0.14
N ARG A 98 -27.81 9.74 0.55
CA ARG A 98 -27.84 10.87 1.50
C ARG A 98 -27.28 10.48 2.87
N LEU A 99 -27.68 9.32 3.39
CA LEU A 99 -27.16 8.80 4.66
C LEU A 99 -25.67 8.51 4.61
N PHE A 100 -25.17 8.02 3.47
CA PHE A 100 -23.74 7.81 3.23
C PHE A 100 -22.96 9.13 3.30
N LEU A 101 -23.45 10.19 2.66
CA LEU A 101 -22.84 11.53 2.77
C LEU A 101 -22.86 12.07 4.21
N CYS A 102 -23.90 11.77 4.98
CA CYS A 102 -23.98 12.09 6.41
C CYS A 102 -23.11 11.19 7.31
N ARG A 103 -22.27 10.30 6.73
CA ARG A 103 -21.43 9.32 7.45
C ARG A 103 -22.21 8.31 8.30
N LYS A 104 -23.51 8.15 8.05
CA LYS A 104 -24.39 7.19 8.73
C LYS A 104 -24.40 5.86 7.97
N TYR A 105 -23.26 5.16 7.99
CA TYR A 105 -23.05 3.98 7.16
C TYR A 105 -23.98 2.81 7.52
N GLN A 106 -24.24 2.59 8.81
CA GLN A 106 -25.12 1.50 9.26
C GLN A 106 -26.57 1.70 8.79
N GLU A 107 -27.09 2.93 8.88
CA GLU A 107 -28.42 3.28 8.38
C GLU A 107 -28.47 3.16 6.84
N ALA A 108 -27.42 3.58 6.14
CA ALA A 108 -27.31 3.44 4.69
C ALA A 108 -27.36 1.97 4.24
N VAL A 109 -26.67 1.06 4.96
CA VAL A 109 -26.73 -0.39 4.70
C VAL A 109 -28.16 -0.92 4.77
N THR A 110 -28.94 -0.49 5.76
CA THR A 110 -30.35 -0.92 5.87
C THR A 110 -31.18 -0.41 4.69
N CYS A 111 -30.91 0.81 4.21
CA CYS A 111 -31.62 1.39 3.07
C CYS A 111 -31.27 0.67 1.76
N TYR A 112 -30.00 0.38 1.51
CA TYR A 112 -29.58 -0.41 0.35
C TYR A 112 -30.10 -1.86 0.43
N SER A 113 -30.16 -2.46 1.62
CA SER A 113 -30.73 -3.81 1.79
C SER A 113 -32.23 -3.82 1.48
N LYS A 114 -32.96 -2.77 1.88
CA LYS A 114 -34.37 -2.58 1.45
C LYS A 114 -34.48 -2.41 -0.06
N ALA A 115 -33.56 -1.68 -0.70
CA ALA A 115 -33.54 -1.53 -2.16
C ALA A 115 -33.29 -2.87 -2.87
N ILE A 116 -32.35 -3.68 -2.38
CA ILE A 116 -32.03 -5.02 -2.89
C ILE A 116 -33.24 -5.96 -2.76
N ASN A 117 -33.94 -5.94 -1.62
CA ASN A 117 -35.15 -6.75 -1.43
C ASN A 117 -36.28 -6.38 -2.40
N ARG A 118 -36.32 -5.13 -2.87
CA ARG A 118 -37.30 -4.67 -3.87
C ARG A 118 -36.88 -5.04 -5.28
N ASN A 119 -35.60 -4.87 -5.61
CA ASN A 119 -35.06 -5.23 -6.91
C ASN A 119 -33.63 -5.80 -6.76
N PRO A 120 -33.48 -7.14 -6.78
CA PRO A 120 -32.19 -7.80 -6.58
C PRO A 120 -31.31 -7.84 -7.84
N SER A 121 -31.81 -7.44 -9.02
CA SER A 121 -31.08 -7.57 -10.29
C SER A 121 -30.13 -6.41 -10.59
N VAL A 122 -30.03 -5.41 -9.71
CA VAL A 122 -29.26 -4.18 -9.93
C VAL A 122 -27.93 -4.24 -9.18
N ALA A 123 -26.83 -4.41 -9.92
CA ALA A 123 -25.46 -4.51 -9.37
C ALA A 123 -25.04 -3.31 -8.50
N VAL A 124 -25.52 -2.10 -8.85
CA VAL A 124 -25.18 -0.84 -8.16
C VAL A 124 -25.55 -0.85 -6.67
N TYR A 125 -26.64 -1.51 -6.30
CA TYR A 125 -27.06 -1.57 -4.90
C TYR A 125 -26.07 -2.36 -4.04
N TYR A 126 -25.53 -3.46 -4.59
CA TYR A 126 -24.52 -4.27 -3.93
C TYR A 126 -23.19 -3.51 -3.82
N THR A 127 -22.74 -2.81 -4.88
CA THR A 127 -21.50 -2.02 -4.80
C THR A 127 -21.60 -0.86 -3.79
N ASN A 128 -22.76 -0.21 -3.70
CA ASN A 128 -22.97 0.87 -2.73
C ASN A 128 -23.05 0.35 -1.29
N ARG A 129 -23.66 -0.83 -1.08
CA ARG A 129 -23.68 -1.49 0.23
C ARG A 129 -22.29 -2.00 0.62
N ALA A 130 -21.54 -2.59 -0.31
CA ALA A 130 -20.14 -3.00 -0.11
C ALA A 130 -19.27 -1.83 0.33
N LEU A 131 -19.40 -0.66 -0.30
CA LEU A 131 -18.68 0.55 0.11
C LEU A 131 -19.01 0.95 1.55
N CYS A 132 -20.27 0.84 1.98
CA CYS A 132 -20.64 1.07 3.37
C CYS A 132 -19.99 0.05 4.32
N TYR A 133 -19.94 -1.22 3.93
CA TYR A 133 -19.27 -2.26 4.71
C TYR A 133 -17.76 -2.05 4.82
N VAL A 134 -17.10 -1.57 3.77
CA VAL A 134 -15.68 -1.16 3.81
C VAL A 134 -15.49 -0.03 4.83
N LYS A 135 -16.36 0.98 4.86
CA LYS A 135 -16.31 2.06 5.87
C LYS A 135 -16.58 1.57 7.29
N LEU A 136 -17.28 0.46 7.45
CA LEU A 136 -17.58 -0.19 8.72
C LEU A 136 -16.56 -1.29 9.09
N GLN A 137 -15.49 -1.47 8.30
CA GLN A 137 -14.49 -2.53 8.47
C GLN A 137 -15.05 -3.96 8.45
N GLN A 138 -16.20 -4.16 7.79
CA GLN A 138 -16.84 -5.47 7.62
C GLN A 138 -16.48 -6.07 6.25
N TYR A 139 -15.21 -6.42 6.07
CA TYR A 139 -14.64 -6.81 4.77
C TYR A 139 -15.24 -8.10 4.21
N ASP A 140 -15.55 -9.10 5.03
CA ASP A 140 -16.16 -10.36 4.57
C ASP A 140 -17.51 -10.15 3.88
N LYS A 141 -18.34 -9.26 4.45
CA LYS A 141 -19.66 -8.92 3.89
C LYS A 141 -19.52 -8.07 2.63
N ALA A 142 -18.56 -7.14 2.62
CA ALA A 142 -18.25 -6.34 1.44
C ALA A 142 -17.80 -7.23 0.27
N LEU A 143 -17.00 -8.26 0.55
CA LEU A 143 -16.51 -9.22 -0.43
C LEU A 143 -17.65 -10.04 -1.04
N ALA A 144 -18.58 -10.53 -0.22
CA ALA A 144 -19.79 -11.22 -0.69
C ALA A 144 -20.65 -10.32 -1.60
N ASP A 145 -20.85 -9.06 -1.21
CA ASP A 145 -21.59 -8.09 -2.03
C ASP A 145 -20.88 -7.77 -3.35
N CYS A 146 -19.55 -7.64 -3.35
CA CYS A 146 -18.79 -7.40 -4.57
C CYS A 146 -18.85 -8.61 -5.51
N LYS A 147 -18.79 -9.83 -4.98
CA LYS A 147 -18.96 -11.06 -5.78
C LYS A 147 -20.34 -11.12 -6.44
N HIS A 148 -21.41 -10.86 -5.69
CA HIS A 148 -22.76 -10.78 -6.26
C HIS A 148 -22.91 -9.64 -7.27
N ALA A 149 -22.28 -8.49 -7.04
CA ALA A 149 -22.25 -7.41 -8.02
C ALA A 149 -21.59 -7.84 -9.34
N LEU A 150 -20.54 -8.66 -9.27
CA LEU A 150 -19.83 -9.19 -10.45
C LEU A 150 -20.58 -10.32 -11.16
N GLU A 151 -21.39 -11.10 -10.44
CA GLU A 151 -22.32 -12.07 -11.05
C GLU A 151 -23.39 -11.37 -11.90
N LEU A 152 -23.85 -10.19 -11.46
CA LEU A 152 -24.81 -9.36 -12.19
C LEU A 152 -24.16 -8.52 -13.28
N ASP A 153 -23.01 -7.90 -12.99
CA ASP A 153 -22.24 -7.07 -13.90
C ASP A 153 -20.75 -7.38 -13.80
N SER A 154 -20.30 -8.29 -14.68
CA SER A 154 -18.90 -8.73 -14.74
C SER A 154 -17.92 -7.61 -15.17
N GLN A 155 -18.43 -6.53 -15.78
CA GLN A 155 -17.64 -5.42 -16.32
C GLN A 155 -17.64 -4.20 -15.38
N SER A 156 -18.24 -4.31 -14.19
CA SER A 156 -18.26 -3.22 -13.23
C SER A 156 -16.86 -2.91 -12.69
N VAL A 157 -16.30 -1.76 -13.12
CA VAL A 157 -15.02 -1.24 -12.61
C VAL A 157 -15.06 -1.09 -11.09
N LYS A 158 -16.19 -0.59 -10.57
CA LYS A 158 -16.40 -0.35 -9.14
C LYS A 158 -16.33 -1.63 -8.32
N ALA A 159 -16.96 -2.69 -8.82
CA ALA A 159 -17.00 -3.97 -8.12
C ALA A 159 -15.60 -4.60 -8.05
N HIS A 160 -14.82 -4.60 -9.15
CA HIS A 160 -13.43 -5.06 -9.13
C HIS A 160 -12.54 -4.21 -8.21
N PHE A 161 -12.73 -2.88 -8.20
CA PHE A 161 -11.98 -1.98 -7.32
C PHE A 161 -12.25 -2.24 -5.84
N PHE A 162 -13.52 -2.32 -5.42
CA PHE A 162 -13.88 -2.60 -4.04
C PHE A 162 -13.53 -4.02 -3.62
N LEU A 163 -13.63 -5.00 -4.52
CA LEU A 163 -13.17 -6.36 -4.28
C LEU A 163 -11.67 -6.38 -3.99
N GLY A 164 -10.87 -5.70 -4.83
CA GLY A 164 -9.43 -5.56 -4.62
C GLY A 164 -9.09 -4.87 -3.30
N GLN A 165 -9.83 -3.83 -2.93
CA GLN A 165 -9.67 -3.15 -1.64
C GLN A 165 -10.01 -4.07 -0.45
N CYS A 166 -11.07 -4.88 -0.54
CA CYS A 166 -11.42 -5.83 0.52
C CYS A 166 -10.34 -6.91 0.68
N HIS A 167 -9.84 -7.47 -0.43
CA HIS A 167 -8.75 -8.45 -0.37
C HIS A 167 -7.46 -7.87 0.21
N LEU A 168 -7.18 -6.59 -0.04
CA LEU A 168 -6.02 -5.90 0.52
C LEU A 168 -6.09 -5.80 2.04
N GLU A 169 -7.27 -5.49 2.58
CA GLU A 169 -7.51 -5.41 4.03
C GLU A 169 -7.54 -6.80 4.69
N LEU A 170 -7.89 -7.85 3.94
CA LEU A 170 -7.82 -9.25 4.37
C LEU A 170 -6.44 -9.90 4.15
N GLU A 171 -5.42 -9.11 3.78
CA GLU A 171 -4.03 -9.57 3.52
C GLU A 171 -3.87 -10.55 2.34
N ASN A 172 -4.89 -10.70 1.50
CA ASN A 172 -4.84 -11.46 0.26
C ASN A 172 -4.28 -10.61 -0.89
N TYR A 173 -2.99 -10.30 -0.85
CA TYR A 173 -2.40 -9.31 -1.75
C TYR A 173 -2.38 -9.69 -3.23
N GLU A 174 -2.25 -10.98 -3.57
CA GLU A 174 -2.23 -11.42 -4.98
C GLU A 174 -3.59 -11.24 -5.66
N GLU A 175 -4.65 -11.66 -4.98
CA GLU A 175 -6.03 -11.46 -5.43
C GLU A 175 -6.37 -9.95 -5.48
N ALA A 176 -5.88 -9.17 -4.52
CA ALA A 176 -6.07 -7.72 -4.50
C ALA A 176 -5.47 -7.05 -5.75
N ILE A 177 -4.21 -7.35 -6.07
CA ILE A 177 -3.52 -6.78 -7.23
C ILE A 177 -4.21 -7.19 -8.53
N GLY A 178 -4.58 -8.47 -8.67
CA GLY A 178 -5.28 -8.97 -9.86
C GLY A 178 -6.61 -8.26 -10.11
N ASN A 179 -7.42 -8.05 -9.06
CA ASN A 179 -8.69 -7.34 -9.17
C ASN A 179 -8.50 -5.84 -9.44
N LEU A 180 -7.51 -5.18 -8.82
CA LEU A 180 -7.20 -3.78 -9.09
C LEU A 180 -6.67 -3.56 -10.51
N GLN A 181 -5.84 -4.47 -11.03
CA GLN A 181 -5.40 -4.46 -12.43
C GLN A 181 -6.57 -4.64 -13.40
N ARG A 182 -7.51 -5.55 -13.08
CA ARG A 182 -8.72 -5.73 -13.86
C ARG A 182 -9.58 -4.47 -13.86
N ALA A 183 -9.76 -3.83 -12.70
CA ALA A 183 -10.45 -2.54 -12.61
C ALA A 183 -9.78 -1.46 -13.47
N TYR A 184 -8.44 -1.38 -13.46
CA TYR A 184 -7.69 -0.44 -14.28
C TYR A 184 -7.91 -0.66 -15.79
N ASN A 185 -7.84 -1.91 -16.24
CA ASN A 185 -8.05 -2.26 -17.65
C ASN A 185 -9.49 -1.95 -18.09
N LEU A 186 -10.48 -2.32 -17.27
CA LEU A 186 -11.89 -2.03 -17.55
C LEU A 186 -12.18 -0.53 -17.59
N ALA A 187 -11.58 0.26 -16.69
CA ALA A 187 -11.69 1.72 -16.72
C ALA A 187 -11.17 2.30 -18.04
N LYS A 188 -10.04 1.78 -18.54
CA LYS A 188 -9.45 2.17 -19.83
C LYS A 188 -10.35 1.78 -21.01
N GLU A 189 -10.88 0.56 -21.01
CA GLU A 189 -11.80 0.07 -22.05
C GLU A 189 -13.10 0.90 -22.10
N GLN A 190 -13.67 1.23 -20.94
CA GLN A 190 -14.89 2.04 -20.81
C GLN A 190 -14.62 3.55 -20.94
N ARG A 191 -13.36 3.97 -21.10
CA ARG A 191 -12.92 5.37 -21.16
C ARG A 191 -13.35 6.19 -19.94
N LEU A 192 -13.43 5.55 -18.78
CA LEU A 192 -13.72 6.19 -17.50
C LEU A 192 -12.43 6.80 -16.93
N ASN A 193 -12.51 8.04 -16.46
CA ASN A 193 -11.36 8.73 -15.86
C ASN A 193 -11.50 8.76 -14.33
N PHE A 194 -10.63 8.01 -13.64
CA PHE A 194 -10.53 7.99 -12.18
C PHE A 194 -9.25 8.70 -11.66
N GLY A 195 -8.53 9.41 -12.54
CA GLY A 195 -7.26 10.04 -12.17
C GLY A 195 -6.25 9.03 -11.62
N ASP A 196 -5.71 9.31 -10.44
CA ASP A 196 -4.72 8.45 -9.75
C ASP A 196 -5.35 7.50 -8.71
N ASP A 197 -6.68 7.41 -8.62
CA ASP A 197 -7.33 6.60 -7.57
C ASP A 197 -7.04 5.08 -7.74
N ILE A 198 -7.16 4.55 -8.97
CA ILE A 198 -6.86 3.12 -9.24
C ILE A 198 -5.35 2.86 -9.19
N PRO A 199 -4.49 3.65 -9.87
CA PRO A 199 -3.05 3.43 -9.82
C PRO A 199 -2.45 3.58 -8.42
N SER A 200 -2.91 4.53 -7.61
CA SER A 200 -2.46 4.68 -6.22
C SER A 200 -2.82 3.47 -5.34
N ALA A 201 -4.04 2.93 -5.48
CA ALA A 201 -4.43 1.69 -4.81
C ALA A 201 -3.56 0.50 -5.24
N LEU A 202 -3.19 0.43 -6.52
CA LEU A 202 -2.31 -0.61 -7.06
C LEU A 202 -0.89 -0.52 -6.48
N ARG A 203 -0.31 0.70 -6.42
CA ARG A 203 0.99 0.94 -5.76
C ARG A 203 0.95 0.54 -4.29
N TYR A 204 -0.11 0.93 -3.58
CA TYR A 204 -0.30 0.58 -2.18
C TYR A 204 -0.40 -0.95 -1.96
N ALA A 205 -1.14 -1.65 -2.83
CA ALA A 205 -1.30 -3.10 -2.77
C ALA A 205 0.02 -3.85 -2.96
N LYS A 206 0.81 -3.42 -3.94
CA LYS A 206 2.09 -4.06 -4.22
C LYS A 206 3.14 -3.78 -3.14
N LYS A 207 3.14 -2.56 -2.59
CA LYS A 207 3.92 -2.23 -1.39
C LYS A 207 3.58 -3.14 -0.21
N LYS A 208 2.29 -3.33 0.08
CA LYS A 208 1.84 -4.22 1.17
C LYS A 208 2.25 -5.66 0.93
N ARG A 209 2.12 -6.16 -0.32
CA ARG A 209 2.61 -7.48 -0.73
C ARG A 209 4.10 -7.64 -0.45
N TRP A 210 4.90 -6.67 -0.88
CA TRP A 210 6.35 -6.71 -0.69
C TRP A 210 6.73 -6.74 0.79
N ASN A 211 6.14 -5.87 1.60
CA ASN A 211 6.41 -5.82 3.04
C ASN A 211 6.05 -7.13 3.74
N SER A 212 4.93 -7.76 3.37
CA SER A 212 4.54 -9.07 3.94
C SER A 212 5.50 -10.20 3.54
N MET A 213 5.96 -10.22 2.29
CA MET A 213 6.96 -11.19 1.84
C MET A 213 8.31 -10.98 2.53
N GLU A 214 8.72 -9.72 2.68
CA GLU A 214 9.97 -9.37 3.34
C GLU A 214 9.95 -9.70 4.83
N GLU A 215 8.83 -9.45 5.52
CA GLU A 215 8.64 -9.83 6.93
C GLU A 215 8.75 -11.35 7.12
N LYS A 216 8.13 -12.13 6.23
CA LYS A 216 8.27 -13.60 6.23
C LYS A 216 9.70 -14.04 6.01
N ARG A 217 10.42 -13.41 5.08
CA ARG A 217 11.84 -13.70 4.81
C ARG A 217 12.71 -13.40 6.03
N ILE A 218 12.54 -12.23 6.65
CA ILE A 218 13.24 -11.84 7.88
C ILE A 218 12.94 -12.84 9.01
N SER A 219 11.68 -13.24 9.16
CA SER A 219 11.29 -14.22 10.17
C SER A 219 11.97 -15.57 9.97
N GLN A 220 12.07 -16.06 8.73
CA GLN A 220 12.77 -17.31 8.41
C GLN A 220 14.27 -17.21 8.66
N GLU A 221 14.90 -16.08 8.31
CA GLU A 221 16.32 -15.84 8.56
C GLU A 221 16.63 -15.80 10.06
N ASN A 222 15.80 -15.12 10.85
CA ASN A 222 15.96 -15.06 12.30
C ASN A 222 15.76 -16.42 12.97
N GLU A 223 14.77 -17.20 12.51
CA GLU A 223 14.54 -18.57 12.98
C GLU A 223 15.74 -19.47 12.67
N LEU A 224 16.28 -19.37 11.44
CA LEU A 224 17.47 -20.12 11.03
C LEU A 224 18.70 -19.71 11.85
N HIS A 225 18.92 -18.41 12.04
CA HIS A 225 20.03 -17.89 12.85
C HIS A 225 19.97 -18.41 14.30
N ALA A 226 18.79 -18.35 14.93
CA ALA A 226 18.58 -18.87 16.27
C ALA A 226 18.80 -20.39 16.34
N TYR A 227 18.31 -21.13 15.34
CA TYR A 227 18.50 -22.58 15.25
C TYR A 227 19.97 -22.97 15.11
N LEU A 228 20.71 -22.34 14.21
CA LEU A 228 22.13 -22.61 13.99
C LEU A 228 22.97 -22.23 15.21
N THR A 229 22.68 -21.10 15.84
CA THR A 229 23.33 -20.67 17.09
C THR A 229 23.16 -21.74 18.17
N LYS A 230 21.94 -22.27 18.32
CA LYS A 230 21.67 -23.33 19.30
C LYS A 230 22.44 -24.62 18.98
N LEU A 231 22.55 -25.02 17.71
CA LEU A 231 23.32 -26.19 17.31
C LEU A 231 24.81 -26.03 17.62
N ILE A 232 25.41 -24.88 17.32
CA ILE A 232 26.84 -24.64 17.58
C ILE A 232 27.13 -24.66 19.09
N LEU A 233 26.26 -24.04 19.90
CA LEU A 233 26.40 -24.06 21.36
C LEU A 233 26.22 -25.45 21.95
N ALA A 234 25.23 -26.21 21.46
CA ALA A 234 25.01 -27.60 21.89
C ALA A 234 26.17 -28.51 21.48
N GLU A 235 26.72 -28.34 20.28
CA GLU A 235 27.90 -29.09 19.83
C GLU A 235 29.13 -28.74 20.66
N ARG A 236 29.32 -27.46 20.99
CA ARG A 236 30.39 -27.01 21.89
C ARG A 236 30.29 -27.70 23.25
N GLU A 237 29.10 -27.80 23.82
CA GLU A 237 28.89 -28.47 25.10
C GLU A 237 29.15 -29.99 25.01
N ARG A 238 28.70 -30.65 23.94
CA ARG A 238 28.99 -32.06 23.69
C ARG A 238 30.49 -32.35 23.53
N GLU A 239 31.21 -31.57 22.71
CA GLU A 239 32.65 -31.77 22.50
C GLU A 239 33.45 -31.52 23.80
N LEU A 240 32.98 -30.60 24.66
CA LEU A 240 33.57 -30.36 25.98
C LEU A 240 33.29 -31.51 26.97
N GLU A 241 32.08 -32.06 26.98
CA GLU A 241 31.74 -33.20 27.85
C GLU A 241 32.50 -34.46 27.43
N ASP A 242 32.53 -34.78 26.14
CA ASP A 242 33.29 -35.90 25.58
C ASP A 242 34.80 -35.80 25.94
N TYR A 243 35.34 -34.58 25.99
CA TYR A 243 36.73 -34.34 26.39
C TYR A 243 36.94 -34.58 27.89
N ARG A 244 36.01 -34.12 28.74
CA ARG A 244 36.02 -34.35 30.19
C ARG A 244 35.95 -35.83 30.52
N GLU A 245 35.06 -36.57 29.85
CA GLU A 245 34.91 -38.01 30.05
C GLU A 245 36.17 -38.80 29.66
N LYS A 246 36.87 -38.40 28.58
CA LYS A 246 38.06 -39.10 28.09
C LYS A 246 39.33 -38.88 28.91
N GLN A 247 39.54 -37.67 29.46
CA GLN A 247 40.76 -37.33 30.20
C GLN A 247 40.67 -37.63 31.71
N GLY A 248 39.47 -37.78 32.28
CA GLY A 248 39.27 -37.86 33.73
C GLY A 248 39.55 -36.52 34.43
N ASP A 249 38.98 -36.32 35.62
CA ASP A 249 38.96 -35.01 36.30
C ASP A 249 40.37 -34.49 36.68
N ASP A 250 41.37 -35.37 36.80
CA ASP A 250 42.74 -35.03 37.23
C ASP A 250 43.69 -34.58 36.10
N ASN A 251 43.38 -34.84 34.81
CA ASN A 251 44.26 -34.52 33.67
C ASN A 251 43.70 -33.44 32.71
N LEU A 252 42.74 -32.63 33.18
CA LEU A 252 42.13 -31.56 32.38
C LEU A 252 43.15 -30.46 32.02
N ILE A 253 43.61 -30.45 30.77
CA ILE A 253 44.47 -29.41 30.22
C ILE A 253 43.60 -28.20 29.81
N ASP A 254 43.69 -27.11 30.57
CA ASP A 254 42.96 -25.85 30.31
C ASP A 254 43.25 -25.28 28.91
N SER A 255 44.46 -25.49 28.39
CA SER A 255 44.84 -25.11 27.01
C SER A 255 43.95 -25.77 25.96
N ASP A 256 43.59 -27.04 26.12
CA ASP A 256 42.81 -27.78 25.12
C ASP A 256 41.32 -27.46 25.21
N ILE A 257 40.80 -27.24 26.42
CA ILE A 257 39.44 -26.70 26.63
C ILE A 257 39.31 -25.32 25.97
N SER A 258 40.34 -24.47 26.11
CA SER A 258 40.38 -23.16 25.47
C SER A 258 40.42 -23.24 23.94
N LYS A 259 41.14 -24.22 23.37
CA LYS A 259 41.13 -24.48 21.91
C LYS A 259 39.75 -24.90 21.41
N ILE A 260 39.05 -25.78 22.14
CA ILE A 260 37.70 -26.23 21.77
C ILE A 260 36.71 -25.05 21.83
N LYS A 261 36.80 -24.19 22.86
CA LYS A 261 35.96 -22.99 22.97
C LYS A 261 36.22 -22.01 21.83
N THR A 262 37.49 -21.64 21.62
CA THR A 262 37.89 -20.69 20.56
C THR A 262 37.52 -21.17 19.15
N LYS A 263 37.56 -22.48 18.88
CA LYS A 263 37.05 -23.07 17.63
C LYS A 263 35.57 -22.77 17.41
N HIS A 264 34.72 -23.00 18.40
CA HIS A 264 33.27 -22.75 18.28
C HIS A 264 32.91 -21.26 18.33
N ASP A 265 33.63 -20.48 19.14
CA ASP A 265 33.47 -19.03 19.17
C ASP A 265 33.83 -18.43 17.81
N LYS A 266 34.84 -18.97 17.12
CA LYS A 266 35.14 -18.60 15.73
C LYS A 266 33.99 -18.96 14.78
N TYR A 267 33.42 -20.16 14.88
CA TYR A 267 32.26 -20.53 14.04
C TYR A 267 31.04 -19.64 14.29
N LEU A 268 30.78 -19.23 15.54
CA LEU A 268 29.73 -18.27 15.86
C LEU A 268 30.01 -16.92 15.22
N MET A 269 31.24 -16.41 15.34
CA MET A 269 31.64 -15.14 14.72
C MET A 269 31.51 -15.19 13.19
N ASP A 270 31.98 -16.26 12.54
CA ASP A 270 31.90 -16.42 11.09
C ASP A 270 30.43 -16.52 10.63
N MET A 271 29.55 -17.14 11.43
CA MET A 271 28.11 -17.25 11.17
C MET A 271 27.40 -15.90 11.34
N ASP A 272 27.64 -15.21 12.44
CA ASP A 272 27.08 -13.87 12.69
C ASP A 272 27.52 -12.87 11.62
N GLU A 273 28.78 -12.97 11.16
CA GLU A 273 29.30 -12.17 10.05
C GLU A 273 28.55 -12.46 8.74
N LEU A 274 28.23 -13.72 8.43
CA LEU A 274 27.45 -14.09 7.25
C LEU A 274 26.06 -13.45 7.28
N PHE A 275 25.34 -13.57 8.40
CA PHE A 275 24.01 -12.95 8.55
C PHE A 275 24.09 -11.42 8.56
N SER A 276 25.15 -10.85 9.13
CA SER A 276 25.44 -9.42 9.07
C SER A 276 25.65 -8.94 7.63
N GLN A 277 26.37 -9.68 6.80
CA GLN A 277 26.54 -9.36 5.37
C GLN A 277 25.22 -9.39 4.60
N VAL A 278 24.33 -10.32 4.92
CA VAL A 278 22.98 -10.39 4.32
C VAL A 278 22.13 -9.18 4.76
N ASP A 279 22.21 -8.78 6.02
CA ASP A 279 21.50 -7.61 6.54
C ASP A 279 22.07 -6.29 5.99
N GLU A 280 23.39 -6.18 5.85
CA GLU A 280 24.04 -5.05 5.19
C GLU A 280 23.68 -5.01 3.71
N LYS A 281 23.63 -6.15 3.00
CA LYS A 281 23.12 -6.20 1.62
C LYS A 281 21.66 -5.78 1.53
N ARG A 282 20.83 -6.12 2.53
CA ARG A 282 19.45 -5.61 2.66
C ARG A 282 19.43 -4.11 2.88
N LYS A 283 20.26 -3.57 3.79
CA LYS A 283 20.37 -2.12 4.04
C LYS A 283 20.94 -1.34 2.86
N VAL A 284 21.84 -1.96 2.09
CA VAL A 284 22.36 -1.41 0.83
C VAL A 284 21.30 -1.48 -0.26
N SER A 285 20.53 -2.57 -0.37
CA SER A 285 19.32 -2.61 -1.20
C SER A 285 18.25 -1.61 -0.73
N TRP A 286 18.25 -1.25 0.56
CA TRP A 286 17.42 -0.20 1.14
C TRP A 286 17.95 1.20 0.87
N LYS A 287 19.23 1.36 0.48
CA LYS A 287 19.64 2.54 -0.27
C LYS A 287 18.94 2.41 -1.61
N ARG A 288 17.72 2.92 -1.63
CA ARG A 288 16.73 2.92 -2.71
C ARG A 288 17.25 3.73 -3.90
N GLU A 289 18.42 3.40 -4.39
CA GLU A 289 19.11 4.10 -5.46
C GLU A 289 18.61 3.50 -6.77
N ILE A 290 17.74 4.25 -7.43
CA ILE A 290 17.25 3.94 -8.76
C ILE A 290 18.37 4.34 -9.73
N PRO A 291 18.88 3.43 -10.58
CA PRO A 291 19.93 3.78 -11.53
C PRO A 291 19.53 4.96 -12.43
N ASP A 292 20.42 5.95 -12.59
CA ASP A 292 20.17 7.20 -13.34
C ASP A 292 19.68 7.02 -14.79
N TYR A 293 19.97 5.86 -15.40
CA TYR A 293 19.54 5.53 -16.75
C TYR A 293 18.10 5.02 -16.82
N LEU A 294 17.52 4.58 -15.70
CA LEU A 294 16.10 4.24 -15.56
C LEU A 294 15.25 5.45 -15.19
N CYS A 295 15.89 6.54 -14.77
CA CYS A 295 15.22 7.79 -14.40
C CYS A 295 14.95 8.69 -15.60
N GLY A 296 13.78 9.31 -15.62
CA GLY A 296 13.42 10.31 -16.61
C GLY A 296 14.27 11.57 -16.45
N LYS A 297 14.66 12.19 -17.56
CA LYS A 297 15.49 13.42 -17.53
C LYS A 297 14.74 14.68 -17.08
N ILE A 298 13.41 14.59 -16.93
CA ILE A 298 12.55 15.68 -16.45
C ILE A 298 12.07 15.38 -15.02
N SER A 299 11.43 14.24 -14.79
CA SER A 299 10.92 13.84 -13.47
C SER A 299 12.03 13.53 -12.46
N PHE A 300 13.20 13.07 -12.93
CA PHE A 300 14.24 12.47 -12.06
C PHE A 300 13.73 11.28 -11.22
N GLU A 301 12.59 10.70 -11.61
CA GLU A 301 11.97 9.52 -11.02
C GLU A 301 12.05 8.36 -12.03
N LEU A 302 11.80 7.13 -11.55
CA LEU A 302 11.72 5.95 -12.42
C LEU A 302 10.68 6.16 -13.51
N MET A 303 11.07 5.98 -14.77
CA MET A 303 10.15 6.11 -15.90
C MET A 303 9.07 5.03 -15.83
N ARG A 304 7.80 5.40 -15.89
CA ARG A 304 6.68 4.44 -15.96
C ARG A 304 6.34 4.07 -17.40
N GLU A 305 6.34 5.08 -18.28
CA GLU A 305 6.06 4.92 -19.70
C GLU A 305 7.21 5.51 -20.53
N PRO A 306 8.34 4.78 -20.69
CA PRO A 306 9.50 5.29 -21.41
C PRO A 306 9.18 5.49 -22.89
N CYS A 307 9.44 6.70 -23.39
CA CYS A 307 9.36 7.04 -24.80
C CYS A 307 10.67 7.71 -25.26
N ILE A 308 11.12 7.36 -26.46
CA ILE A 308 12.35 7.85 -27.06
C ILE A 308 12.06 8.92 -28.11
N THR A 309 12.83 10.00 -28.08
CA THR A 309 12.80 11.05 -29.10
C THR A 309 13.68 10.67 -30.30
N PRO A 310 13.50 11.29 -31.49
CA PRO A 310 14.43 11.09 -32.61
C PRO A 310 15.90 11.41 -32.29
N SER A 311 16.14 12.24 -31.28
CA SER A 311 17.47 12.55 -30.73
C SER A 311 18.11 11.37 -29.97
N GLY A 312 17.36 10.28 -29.74
CA GLY A 312 17.83 9.11 -29.00
C GLY A 312 17.70 9.21 -27.48
N ILE A 313 16.98 10.22 -26.96
CA ILE A 313 16.83 10.43 -25.51
C ILE A 313 15.50 9.86 -25.05
N THR A 314 15.54 9.09 -23.96
CA THR A 314 14.33 8.51 -23.36
C THR A 314 13.84 9.38 -22.21
N TYR A 315 12.53 9.65 -22.20
CA TYR A 315 11.80 10.38 -21.17
C TYR A 315 10.60 9.55 -20.70
N ASP A 316 10.01 9.93 -19.57
CA ASP A 316 8.66 9.47 -19.25
C ASP A 316 7.64 10.20 -20.13
N ARG A 317 6.67 9.47 -20.68
CA ARG A 317 5.67 9.98 -21.61
C ARG A 317 4.92 11.17 -21.05
N LYS A 318 4.47 11.08 -19.79
CA LYS A 318 3.70 12.14 -19.14
C LYS A 318 4.48 13.46 -19.10
N ASP A 319 5.75 13.41 -18.72
CA ASP A 319 6.57 14.60 -18.51
C ASP A 319 6.94 15.27 -19.84
N ILE A 320 7.26 14.47 -20.87
CA ILE A 320 7.60 15.03 -22.18
C ILE A 320 6.38 15.61 -22.89
N GLU A 321 5.20 14.98 -22.76
CA GLU A 321 3.95 15.50 -23.31
C GLU A 321 3.58 16.83 -22.64
N GLU A 322 3.73 16.91 -21.31
CA GLU A 322 3.52 18.15 -20.55
C GLU A 322 4.53 19.24 -20.93
N HIS A 323 5.80 18.89 -21.16
CA HIS A 323 6.82 19.82 -21.63
C HIS A 323 6.47 20.39 -23.02
N LEU A 324 6.13 19.52 -23.97
CA LEU A 324 5.80 19.93 -25.34
C LEU A 324 4.57 20.85 -25.38
N GLN A 325 3.59 20.59 -24.52
CA GLN A 325 2.38 21.39 -24.44
C GLN A 325 2.55 22.71 -23.67
N ARG A 326 3.34 22.72 -22.59
CA ARG A 326 3.49 23.89 -21.69
C ARG A 326 4.68 24.79 -22.04
N VAL A 327 5.82 24.20 -22.37
CA VAL A 327 7.09 24.92 -22.54
C VAL A 327 7.34 25.24 -24.01
N GLY A 328 7.26 24.23 -24.88
CA GLY A 328 7.41 24.41 -26.32
C GLY A 328 7.79 23.14 -27.08
N HIS A 329 7.69 23.22 -28.39
CA HIS A 329 7.91 22.10 -29.33
C HIS A 329 9.39 21.87 -29.62
N PHE A 330 10.17 21.55 -28.59
CA PHE A 330 11.58 21.21 -28.70
C PHE A 330 11.99 20.16 -27.66
N ASP A 331 13.08 19.46 -27.95
CA ASP A 331 13.66 18.46 -27.06
C ASP A 331 14.34 19.16 -25.85
N PRO A 332 14.00 18.81 -24.59
CA PRO A 332 14.53 19.49 -23.40
C PRO A 332 16.05 19.49 -23.29
N VAL A 333 16.73 18.47 -23.82
CA VAL A 333 18.17 18.28 -23.67
C VAL A 333 18.91 18.79 -24.91
N THR A 334 18.49 18.35 -26.10
CA THR A 334 19.20 18.70 -27.34
C THR A 334 18.71 19.99 -28.00
N ARG A 335 17.56 20.51 -27.58
CA ARG A 335 16.87 21.68 -28.17
C ARG A 335 16.55 21.53 -29.65
N SER A 336 16.54 20.30 -30.17
CA SER A 336 16.07 20.00 -31.52
C SER A 336 14.54 20.20 -31.58
N PRO A 337 13.97 20.59 -32.74
CA PRO A 337 12.53 20.73 -32.87
C PRO A 337 11.86 19.36 -32.71
N LEU A 338 10.89 19.28 -31.80
CA LEU A 338 10.23 18.02 -31.41
C LEU A 338 8.72 18.25 -31.30
N THR A 339 7.93 17.31 -31.84
CA THR A 339 6.47 17.29 -31.70
C THR A 339 6.00 15.98 -31.07
N GLN A 340 4.81 15.98 -30.46
CA GLN A 340 4.27 14.82 -29.75
C GLN A 340 4.17 13.58 -30.64
N ASP A 341 3.84 13.76 -31.92
CA ASP A 341 3.69 12.66 -32.89
C ASP A 341 5.00 11.92 -33.16
N GLN A 342 6.15 12.53 -32.86
CA GLN A 342 7.47 11.93 -33.07
C GLN A 342 7.91 11.04 -31.89
N LEU A 343 7.14 10.99 -30.80
CA LEU A 343 7.47 10.20 -29.62
C LEU A 343 7.22 8.71 -29.87
N ILE A 344 8.30 7.92 -29.87
CA ILE A 344 8.23 6.47 -30.09
C ILE A 344 8.22 5.77 -28.73
N PRO A 345 7.27 4.86 -28.45
CA PRO A 345 7.31 4.07 -27.21
C PRO A 345 8.56 3.19 -27.18
N ASN A 346 9.38 3.33 -26.14
CA ASN A 346 10.61 2.55 -25.98
C ASN A 346 10.31 1.23 -25.26
N LEU A 347 9.86 0.23 -26.02
CA LEU A 347 9.47 -1.07 -25.48
C LEU A 347 10.63 -1.81 -24.78
N ALA A 348 11.85 -1.68 -25.31
CA ALA A 348 13.03 -2.29 -24.70
C ALA A 348 13.30 -1.73 -23.30
N MET A 349 13.27 -0.40 -23.15
CA MET A 349 13.42 0.20 -21.82
C MET A 349 12.25 -0.15 -20.90
N LYS A 350 11.04 -0.32 -21.43
CA LYS A 350 9.89 -0.76 -20.63
C LYS A 350 10.11 -2.15 -20.03
N GLU A 351 10.64 -3.09 -20.81
CA GLU A 351 10.97 -4.44 -20.32
C GLU A 351 12.10 -4.40 -19.27
N VAL A 352 13.13 -3.59 -19.47
CA VAL A 352 14.22 -3.41 -18.50
C VAL A 352 13.69 -2.85 -17.17
N ILE A 353 12.82 -1.84 -17.23
CA ILE A 353 12.21 -1.26 -16.03
C ILE A 353 11.29 -2.28 -15.35
N ASP A 354 10.51 -3.04 -16.12
CA ASP A 354 9.63 -4.07 -15.57
C ASP A 354 10.43 -5.18 -14.87
N ALA A 355 11.55 -5.61 -15.45
CA ALA A 355 12.47 -6.55 -14.81
C ALA A 355 13.08 -5.95 -13.53
N PHE A 356 13.50 -4.68 -13.59
CA PHE A 356 14.02 -3.98 -12.42
C PHE A 356 13.00 -3.91 -11.27
N ILE A 357 11.72 -3.61 -11.57
CA ILE A 357 10.63 -3.59 -10.57
C ILE A 357 10.35 -4.99 -10.02
N GLN A 358 10.41 -6.04 -10.85
CA GLN A 358 10.22 -7.42 -10.40
C GLN A 358 11.29 -7.87 -9.40
N GLU A 359 12.55 -7.48 -9.64
CA GLU A 359 13.65 -7.76 -8.72
C GLU A 359 13.64 -6.84 -7.49
N ASN A 360 13.19 -5.60 -7.65
CA ASN A 360 13.23 -4.55 -6.65
C ASN A 360 11.82 -4.07 -6.29
N GLY A 361 11.04 -4.92 -5.61
CA GLY A 361 9.64 -4.60 -5.25
C GLY A 361 9.47 -3.38 -4.34
N TRP A 362 10.55 -2.91 -3.70
CA TRP A 362 10.58 -1.67 -2.92
C TRP A 362 10.43 -0.41 -3.78
N VAL A 363 10.69 -0.48 -5.09
CA VAL A 363 10.68 0.69 -5.99
C VAL A 363 9.29 1.31 -6.10
N GLU A 364 8.24 0.53 -5.84
CA GLU A 364 6.85 1.00 -5.88
C GLU A 364 6.45 1.83 -4.64
N ASP A 365 7.41 2.09 -3.73
CA ASP A 365 7.26 2.96 -2.57
C ASP A 365 7.19 4.46 -2.89
N TYR A 366 7.54 4.88 -4.12
CA TYR A 366 7.63 6.28 -4.55
C TYR A 366 6.59 6.67 -5.62
#